data_AF-A0A958RCG4-F1
#
_entry.id   AF-A0A958RCG4-F1
#
_cell.length_a   1.000
_cell.length_b   1.000
_cell.length_c   1.000
_cell.angle_alpha   90.00
_cell.angle_beta   90.00
_cell.angle_gamma   90.00
#
_symmetry.space_group_name_H-M   'P 1'
#
loop_
_entity.id
_entity.type
_entity.pdbx_description
1 polymer ?
#
loop_
_entity_poly.entity_id
_entity_poly.type
_entity_poly.pdbx_seq_one_letter_code
_entity_poly.pdbx_strand_id
1 'polypeptide(L)'
;MDSFLFFVVPVSSIILLFVKDANKKRRRIMAVLLITNTLFFLFPLIYAYIKAYPDDNMWNENGVGAILWSYIVILPASFLIQFVLFVLKVLYASSRKHLYEDY
;
A
#
# COMPACT_ATOMS: atom_id res chain seq x y z
N MET A 1 10.31 -16.30 -7.00
CA MET A 1 10.32 -14.91 -7.50
C MET A 1 9.05 -14.16 -7.07
N ASP A 2 8.16 -14.82 -6.33
CA ASP A 2 6.75 -14.43 -6.16
C ASP A 2 6.50 -13.59 -4.90
N SER A 3 7.36 -13.71 -3.90
CA SER A 3 7.26 -12.98 -2.63
C SER A 3 7.54 -11.48 -2.77
N PHE A 4 8.20 -11.04 -3.85
CA PHE A 4 8.54 -9.63 -4.06
C PHE A 4 7.29 -8.75 -4.18
N LEU A 5 6.22 -9.25 -4.81
CA LEU A 5 4.99 -8.49 -5.02
C LEU A 5 4.31 -8.11 -3.70
N PHE A 6 4.45 -8.92 -2.66
CA PHE A 6 3.92 -8.61 -1.33
C PHE A 6 4.61 -7.44 -0.65
N PHE A 7 5.85 -7.13 -1.03
CA PHE A 7 6.59 -5.99 -0.50
C PHE A 7 6.39 -4.71 -1.31
N VAL A 8 5.95 -4.81 -2.57
CA VAL A 8 5.82 -3.65 -3.46
C VAL A 8 4.89 -2.59 -2.86
N VAL A 9 3.68 -2.98 -2.43
CA VAL A 9 2.71 -2.03 -1.85
C VAL A 9 3.24 -1.36 -0.58
N PRO A 10 3.65 -2.08 0.48
CA PRO A 10 4.13 -1.43 1.70
C PRO A 10 5.42 -0.62 1.49
N VAL A 11 6.40 -1.14 0.75
CA VAL A 11 7.67 -0.43 0.51
C VAL A 11 7.45 0.81 -0.34
N SER A 12 6.67 0.74 -1.41
CA SER A 12 6.38 1.92 -2.23
C SER A 12 5.57 2.97 -1.45
N SER A 13 4.66 2.56 -0.57
CA SER A 13 3.95 3.49 0.32
C SER A 13 4.91 4.24 1.24
N ILE A 14 5.88 3.53 1.85
CA ILE A 14 6.91 4.17 2.69
C ILE A 14 7.70 5.18 1.87
N ILE A 15 8.19 4.80 0.69
CA ILE A 15 8.95 5.70 -0.20
C ILE A 15 8.12 6.93 -0.56
N LEU A 16 6.85 6.75 -0.95
CA LEU A 16 5.96 7.83 -1.36
C LEU A 16 5.58 8.79 -0.22
N LEU A 17 5.57 8.34 1.03
CA LEU A 17 5.34 9.20 2.19
C LEU A 17 6.46 10.23 2.38
N PHE A 18 7.69 9.93 1.95
CA PHE A 18 8.83 10.85 2.00
C PHE A 18 8.88 11.85 0.84
N VAL A 19 8.09 11.62 -0.23
CA VAL A 19 8.01 12.57 -1.35
C VAL A 19 7.34 13.86 -0.89
N LYS A 20 8.14 14.94 -0.88
CA LYS A 20 7.73 16.27 -0.46
C LYS A 20 6.64 16.84 -1.38
N ASP A 21 5.65 17.50 -0.80
CA ASP A 21 4.55 18.18 -1.47
C ASP A 21 4.36 19.56 -0.82
N ALA A 22 4.24 20.62 -1.64
CA ALA A 22 4.05 22.01 -1.18
C ALA A 22 2.71 22.18 -0.44
N ASN A 23 1.67 21.48 -0.90
CA ASN A 23 0.34 21.64 -0.33
C ASN A 23 0.18 20.69 0.88
N LYS A 24 0.16 21.27 2.09
CA LYS A 24 0.03 20.50 3.35
C LYS A 24 -1.25 19.65 3.40
N LYS A 25 -2.38 20.16 2.90
CA LYS A 25 -3.66 19.44 2.89
C LYS A 25 -3.58 18.21 1.98
N ARG A 26 -3.08 18.40 0.76
CA ARG A 26 -2.87 17.31 -0.22
C ARG A 26 -1.89 16.27 0.28
N ARG A 27 -0.78 16.69 0.90
CA ARG A 27 0.19 15.79 1.53
C ARG A 27 -0.47 14.87 2.56
N ARG A 28 -1.33 15.43 3.43
CA ARG A 28 -2.02 14.66 4.47
C ARG A 28 -3.02 13.67 3.86
N ILE A 29 -3.80 14.09 2.88
CA ILE A 29 -4.76 13.20 2.18
C ILE A 29 -4.01 12.04 1.52
N MET A 30 -2.95 12.32 0.77
CA MET A 30 -2.13 11.28 0.14
C MET A 30 -1.52 10.33 1.15
N ALA A 31 -1.04 10.83 2.28
CA ALA A 31 -0.47 10.00 3.33
C ALA A 31 -1.52 9.06 3.94
N VAL A 32 -2.72 9.56 4.22
CA VAL A 32 -3.84 8.73 4.71
C VAL A 32 -4.17 7.64 3.69
N LEU A 33 -4.31 7.99 2.40
CA LEU A 33 -4.63 7.02 1.36
C LEU A 33 -3.56 5.92 1.21
N LEU A 34 -2.27 6.27 1.27
CA LEU A 34 -1.16 5.30 1.22
C LEU A 34 -1.18 4.36 2.44
N ILE A 35 -1.41 4.91 3.63
CA ILE A 35 -1.48 4.13 4.87
C ILE A 35 -2.70 3.19 4.82
N THR A 36 -3.88 3.69 4.46
CA THR A 36 -5.10 2.88 4.37
C THR A 36 -4.96 1.78 3.32
N ASN A 37 -4.40 2.06 2.13
CA ASN A 37 -4.15 1.03 1.13
C ASN A 37 -3.20 -0.05 1.64
N THR A 38 -2.16 0.35 2.38
CA THR A 38 -1.20 -0.59 2.97
C THR A 38 -1.82 -1.44 4.08
N LEU A 39 -2.64 -0.85 4.96
CA LEU A 39 -3.34 -1.59 6.00
C LEU A 39 -4.36 -2.56 5.42
N PHE A 40 -5.11 -2.14 4.40
CA PHE A 40 -6.05 -3.01 3.70
C PHE A 40 -5.32 -4.19 3.04
N PHE A 41 -4.17 -3.92 2.41
CA PHE A 41 -3.32 -4.94 1.84
C PHE A 41 -2.77 -5.93 2.88
N LEU A 42 -2.33 -5.46 4.05
CA LEU A 42 -1.76 -6.31 5.10
C LEU A 42 -2.81 -7.04 5.94
N PHE A 43 -4.07 -6.61 5.89
CA PHE A 43 -5.12 -7.11 6.77
C PHE A 43 -5.32 -8.64 6.73
N PRO A 44 -5.45 -9.29 5.55
CA PRO A 44 -5.62 -10.75 5.51
C PRO A 44 -4.44 -11.49 6.11
N LEU A 45 -3.22 -11.01 5.89
CA LEU A 45 -1.98 -11.61 6.41
C LEU A 45 -1.91 -11.48 7.95
N ILE A 46 -2.17 -10.28 8.47
CA ILE A 46 -2.17 -10.03 9.92
C ILE A 46 -3.26 -10.88 10.60
N TYR A 47 -4.44 -10.94 10.00
CA TYR A 47 -5.54 -11.75 10.54
C TYR A 47 -5.17 -13.23 10.56
N ALA A 48 -4.65 -13.77 9.45
CA ALA A 48 -4.27 -15.18 9.35
C ALA A 48 -3.18 -15.52 10.38
N TYR A 49 -2.19 -14.66 10.55
CA TYR A 49 -1.12 -14.83 11.52
C TYR A 49 -1.64 -14.87 12.97
N ILE A 50 -2.46 -13.87 13.36
CA ILE A 50 -2.99 -13.77 14.73
C ILE A 50 -3.89 -14.96 15.06
N LYS A 51 -4.71 -15.41 14.11
CA LYS A 51 -5.69 -16.47 14.33
C LYS A 51 -5.09 -17.87 14.24
N ALA A 52 -3.98 -18.04 13.53
CA ALA A 52 -3.28 -19.31 13.48
C ALA A 52 -2.47 -19.61 14.76
N TYR A 53 -2.00 -18.57 15.45
CA TYR A 53 -1.22 -18.75 16.67
C TYR A 53 -2.10 -19.24 17.86
N PRO A 54 -1.63 -20.19 18.69
CA PRO A 54 -0.35 -20.90 18.62
C PRO A 54 -0.38 -22.25 17.89
N ASP A 55 -1.56 -22.84 17.68
CA ASP A 55 -1.69 -24.28 17.41
C ASP A 55 -2.06 -24.62 15.96
N ASP A 56 -2.30 -23.63 15.09
CA ASP A 56 -2.71 -23.82 13.70
C ASP A 56 -1.70 -23.18 12.72
N ASN A 57 -1.81 -23.54 11.45
CA ASN A 57 -0.96 -23.04 10.37
C ASN A 57 -1.69 -21.94 9.59
N MET A 58 -1.11 -20.73 9.51
CA MET A 58 -1.70 -19.61 8.75
C MET A 58 -1.82 -19.89 7.23
N TRP A 59 -1.14 -20.91 6.74
CA TRP A 59 -1.20 -21.38 5.36
C TRP A 59 -2.20 -22.53 5.15
N ASN A 60 -2.93 -22.95 6.18
CA ASN A 60 -3.97 -23.96 6.07
C ASN A 60 -5.17 -23.41 5.31
N GLU A 61 -5.30 -23.79 4.04
CA GLU A 61 -6.37 -23.34 3.14
C GLU A 61 -7.77 -23.78 3.59
N ASN A 62 -7.86 -24.85 4.37
CA ASN A 62 -9.13 -25.34 4.93
C ASN A 62 -9.44 -24.75 6.32
N GLY A 63 -8.57 -23.89 6.85
CA GLY A 63 -8.70 -23.29 8.17
C GLY A 63 -8.57 -21.77 8.12
N VAL A 64 -7.82 -21.21 9.06
CA VAL A 64 -7.61 -19.75 9.18
C VAL A 64 -6.97 -19.14 7.91
N GLY A 65 -6.16 -19.92 7.19
CA GLY A 65 -5.52 -19.49 5.95
C GLY A 65 -6.48 -19.26 4.79
N ALA A 66 -7.75 -19.69 4.90
CA ALA A 66 -8.78 -19.43 3.90
C ALA A 66 -8.95 -17.92 3.60
N ILE A 67 -8.69 -17.04 4.57
CA ILE A 67 -8.77 -15.59 4.36
C ILE A 67 -7.76 -15.10 3.32
N LEU A 68 -6.63 -15.78 3.13
CA LEU A 68 -5.60 -15.40 2.18
C LEU A 68 -6.09 -15.50 0.72
N TRP A 69 -7.15 -16.26 0.44
CA TRP A 69 -7.81 -16.27 -0.87
C TRP A 69 -8.39 -14.91 -1.27
N SER A 70 -8.69 -14.04 -0.31
CA SER A 70 -9.09 -12.65 -0.59
C SER A 70 -8.02 -11.87 -1.38
N TYR A 71 -6.75 -12.30 -1.34
CA TYR A 71 -5.68 -11.72 -2.15
C TYR A 71 -5.90 -11.83 -3.66
N ILE A 72 -6.75 -12.74 -4.15
CA ILE A 72 -7.17 -12.75 -5.57
C ILE A 72 -7.75 -11.39 -5.98
N VAL A 73 -8.46 -10.72 -5.08
CA VAL A 73 -9.07 -9.41 -5.34
C VAL A 73 -8.23 -8.28 -4.73
N ILE A 74 -7.70 -8.49 -3.52
CA ILE A 74 -6.96 -7.45 -2.79
C ILE A 74 -5.65 -7.09 -3.51
N LEU A 75 -4.89 -8.07 -4.04
CA LEU A 75 -3.66 -7.77 -4.79
C LEU A 75 -3.91 -6.82 -5.96
N PRO A 76 -4.72 -7.18 -6.98
CA PRO A 76 -4.91 -6.30 -8.14
C PRO A 76 -5.53 -4.95 -7.76
N ALA A 77 -6.46 -4.92 -6.81
CA ALA A 77 -7.07 -3.67 -6.34
C ALA A 77 -6.04 -2.76 -5.65
N SER A 78 -5.26 -3.29 -4.71
CA SER A 78 -4.23 -2.51 -4.01
C SER A 78 -3.11 -2.04 -4.92
N PHE A 79 -2.71 -2.86 -5.91
CA PHE A 79 -1.73 -2.46 -6.93
C PHE A 79 -2.26 -1.32 -7.81
N LEU A 80 -3.51 -1.40 -8.26
CA LEU A 80 -4.12 -0.35 -9.06
C LEU A 80 -4.22 0.97 -8.28
N ILE A 81 -4.70 0.92 -7.04
CA ILE A 81 -4.76 2.08 -6.15
C ILE A 81 -3.35 2.65 -5.93
N GLN A 82 -2.36 1.78 -5.66
CA GLN A 82 -0.99 2.20 -5.43
C GLN A 82 -0.39 2.89 -6.67
N PHE A 83 -0.67 2.37 -7.86
CA PHE A 83 -0.24 2.97 -9.12
C PHE A 83 -0.84 4.36 -9.32
N VAL A 84 -2.14 4.54 -9.05
CA VAL A 84 -2.79 5.86 -9.11
C VAL A 84 -2.15 6.83 -8.11
N LEU A 85 -1.95 6.39 -6.86
CA LEU A 85 -1.32 7.22 -5.83
C LEU A 85 0.12 7.60 -6.18
N PHE A 86 0.87 6.68 -6.77
CA PHE A 86 2.22 6.92 -7.29
C PHE A 86 2.20 8.02 -8.36
N VAL A 87 1.37 7.88 -9.39
CA VAL A 87 1.24 8.86 -10.48
C VAL A 87 0.87 10.24 -9.92
N LEU A 88 -0.16 10.31 -9.07
CA LEU A 88 -0.57 11.57 -8.43
C LEU A 88 0.59 12.21 -7.66
N LYS A 89 1.38 11.40 -6.93
CA LYS A 89 2.50 11.92 -6.15
C LYS A 89 3.62 12.47 -7.04
N VAL A 90 3.93 11.80 -8.15
CA VAL A 90 4.89 12.27 -9.15
C VAL A 90 4.43 13.57 -9.80
N LEU A 91 3.16 13.68 -10.18
CA LEU A 91 2.58 14.90 -10.75
C LEU A 91 2.64 16.07 -9.77
N TYR A 92 2.28 15.84 -8.50
CA TYR A 92 2.34 16.87 -7.46
C TYR A 92 3.77 17.28 -7.09
N ALA A 93 4.74 16.38 -7.20
CA ALA A 93 6.14 16.69 -7.03
C ALA A 93 6.68 17.52 -8.20
N SER A 94 6.27 17.22 -9.43
CA SER A 94 6.71 17.92 -10.65
C SER A 94 6.11 19.31 -10.78
N SER A 95 4.84 19.49 -10.40
CA SER A 95 4.17 20.81 -10.34
C SER A 95 4.89 21.81 -9.42
N ARG A 96 5.69 21.36 -8.44
CA ARG A 96 6.55 22.26 -7.67
C ARG A 96 7.74 22.80 -8.45
N LYS A 97 8.34 22.04 -9.38
CA LYS A 97 9.50 22.53 -10.14
C LYS A 97 9.15 23.76 -10.96
N HIS A 98 8.00 23.72 -11.63
CA HIS A 98 7.52 24.86 -12.43
C HIS A 98 7.44 26.15 -11.62
N LEU A 99 6.91 26.07 -10.39
CA LEU A 99 6.72 27.24 -9.52
C LEU A 99 8.03 27.89 -9.00
N TYR A 100 9.18 27.22 -9.16
CA TYR A 100 10.50 27.76 -8.79
C TYR A 100 11.41 28.03 -10.00
N GLU A 101 11.09 27.51 -11.19
CA GLU A 101 11.80 27.82 -12.43
C GLU A 101 11.29 29.13 -13.07
N ASP A 102 10.10 29.59 -12.68
CA ASP A 102 9.48 30.85 -13.14
C ASP A 102 9.85 32.09 -12.26
N TYR A 103 10.82 31.96 -11.34
CA TYR A 103 11.39 33.05 -10.51
C TYR A 103 12.91 33.09 -10.60
#